data_AF-A0A9P5PIA3-F1
#
_entry.id   AF-A0A9P5PIA3-F1
#
_cell.length_a   1.000
_cell.length_b   1.000
_cell.length_c   1.000
_cell.angle_alpha   90.00
_cell.angle_beta   90.00
_cell.angle_gamma   90.00
#
_symmetry.space_group_name_H-M   'P 1'
#
loop_
_entity.id
_entity.type
_entity.pdbx_description
1 polymer ?
#
loop_
_entity_poly.entity_id
_entity_poly.type
_entity_poly.pdbx_seq_one_letter_code
_entity_poly.pdbx_strand_id
1 'polypeptide(L)'
;MDVECPFCHALHWAAERLIKSSLRNPKFGTCCKSGNVQLPRLAKPPVELEKLFDGRDHDSKHFLENIRSYNAAFAFVSIGLNVQPHNDPELPTTGPRQFKIKGELWHAMGSLLPEVGKNPVYAQLYIVAPETALQQRLANNAQHGNGTGLHQPVMQTISDCLRRNNRWIELYQSAYE
;
A
#
# COMPACT_ATOMS: atom_id res chain seq x y z
N MET A 1 13.45 11.03 15.41
CA MET A 1 12.41 10.87 16.43
C MET A 1 12.98 10.04 17.54
N ASP A 2 13.19 10.64 18.69
CA ASP A 2 13.98 10.13 19.82
C ASP A 2 13.32 10.44 21.17
N VAL A 3 12.27 11.27 21.19
CA VAL A 3 11.52 11.60 22.40
C VAL A 3 10.19 10.86 22.40
N GLU A 4 9.96 10.06 23.43
CA GLU A 4 8.74 9.29 23.58
C GLU A 4 7.63 10.10 24.27
N CYS A 5 6.42 10.05 23.72
CA CYS A 5 5.25 10.63 24.37
C CYS A 5 4.89 9.85 25.65
N PRO A 6 4.74 10.52 26.81
CA PRO A 6 4.48 9.82 28.09
C PRO A 6 3.10 9.17 28.19
N PHE A 7 2.18 9.48 27.26
CA PHE A 7 0.80 8.96 27.29
C PHE A 7 0.56 7.83 26.30
N CYS A 8 1.07 7.94 25.07
CA CYS A 8 0.80 6.96 24.01
C CYS A 8 2.04 6.29 23.42
N HIS A 9 3.24 6.61 23.93
CA HIS A 9 4.50 6.00 23.51
C HIS A 9 4.89 6.27 22.04
N ALA A 10 4.19 7.19 21.37
CA ALA A 10 4.58 7.65 20.04
C ALA A 10 5.93 8.37 20.10
N LEU A 11 6.80 8.09 19.13
CA LEU A 11 8.10 8.75 18.99
C LEU A 11 7.95 10.09 18.26
N HIS A 12 8.61 11.12 18.78
CA HIS A 12 8.58 12.48 18.28
C HIS A 12 9.99 13.06 18.20
N TRP A 13 10.14 14.17 17.48
CA TRP A 13 11.30 15.04 17.67
C TRP A 13 11.04 15.99 18.85
N ALA A 14 12.08 16.32 19.62
CA ALA A 14 11.97 17.23 20.76
C ALA A 14 11.34 18.59 20.40
N ALA A 15 11.53 19.05 19.16
CA ALA A 15 10.98 20.31 18.64
C ALA A 15 9.45 20.27 18.41
N GLU A 16 8.82 19.10 18.29
CA GLU A 16 7.37 18.95 18.11
C GLU A 16 6.57 19.05 19.41
N ARG A 17 7.29 19.18 20.52
CA ARG A 17 6.73 19.34 21.84
C ARG A 17 5.88 20.61 21.92
N LEU A 18 4.78 20.54 22.66
CA LEU A 18 3.97 21.73 22.97
C LEU A 18 4.81 22.78 23.69
N ILE A 19 4.79 24.02 23.21
CA ILE A 19 5.55 25.15 23.78
C ILE A 19 5.42 25.23 25.31
N LYS A 20 4.21 24.99 25.83
CA LYS A 20 3.87 25.06 27.27
C LYS A 20 4.43 23.93 28.14
N SER A 21 4.99 22.86 27.56
CA SER A 21 5.61 21.80 28.36
C SER A 21 7.11 22.07 28.58
N SER A 22 7.84 21.16 29.23
CA SER A 22 9.29 21.29 29.43
C SER A 22 10.04 20.22 28.66
N LEU A 23 11.35 20.40 28.47
CA LEU A 23 12.22 19.36 27.88
C LEU A 23 12.28 18.10 28.77
N ARG A 24 12.15 18.26 30.10
CA ARG A 24 12.15 17.15 31.06
C ARG A 24 10.83 16.39 31.10
N ASN A 25 9.72 17.05 30.79
CA ASN A 25 8.40 16.45 30.68
C ASN A 25 7.72 16.91 29.38
N PRO A 26 8.13 16.34 28.24
CA PRO A 26 7.62 16.73 26.94
C PRO A 26 6.18 16.25 26.76
N LYS A 27 5.29 17.17 26.38
CA LYS A 27 3.91 16.86 25.98
C LYS A 27 3.73 17.11 24.51
N PHE A 28 2.96 16.24 23.85
CA PHE A 28 2.71 16.31 22.42
C PHE A 28 1.21 16.44 22.16
N GLY A 29 0.84 17.31 21.21
CA GLY A 29 -0.54 17.54 20.80
C GLY A 29 -0.97 16.66 19.62
N THR A 30 -0.02 16.23 18.80
CA THR A 30 -0.25 15.59 17.50
C THR A 30 -0.59 14.11 17.57
N CYS A 31 -0.17 13.40 18.62
CA CYS A 31 -0.40 11.96 18.76
C CYS A 31 -1.69 11.63 19.53
N CYS A 32 -1.75 11.96 20.82
CA CYS A 32 -2.85 11.60 21.72
C CYS A 32 -3.58 12.82 22.30
N LYS A 33 -3.38 14.01 21.71
CA LYS A 33 -3.89 15.28 22.23
C LYS A 33 -3.55 15.47 23.71
N SER A 34 -2.29 15.23 24.09
CA SER A 34 -1.79 15.28 25.47
C SER A 34 -2.52 14.35 26.45
N GLY A 35 -2.83 13.13 26.01
CA GLY A 35 -3.48 12.09 26.83
C GLY A 35 -5.01 12.13 26.80
N ASN A 36 -5.63 13.06 26.08
CA ASN A 36 -7.08 13.13 25.94
C ASN A 36 -7.66 12.08 24.99
N VAL A 37 -6.83 11.48 24.13
CA VAL A 37 -7.23 10.45 23.18
C VAL A 37 -6.42 9.19 23.45
N GLN A 38 -7.11 8.09 23.77
CA GLN A 38 -6.49 6.77 23.83
C GLN A 38 -6.55 6.14 22.44
N LEU A 39 -5.41 6.15 21.73
CA LEU A 39 -5.30 5.45 20.46
C LEU A 39 -5.10 3.96 20.70
N PRO A 40 -5.83 3.07 19.99
CA PRO A 40 -5.54 1.65 20.02
C PRO A 40 -4.11 1.41 19.51
N ARG A 41 -3.41 0.46 20.11
CA ARG A 41 -2.10 0.05 19.62
C ARG A 41 -2.26 -0.56 18.23
N LEU A 42 -1.35 -0.23 17.33
CA LEU A 42 -1.30 -0.85 16.01
C LEU A 42 -1.11 -2.36 16.19
N ALA A 43 -1.99 -3.13 15.54
CA ALA A 43 -1.82 -4.57 15.46
C ALA A 43 -0.51 -4.86 14.72
N LYS A 44 0.21 -5.90 15.16
CA LYS A 44 1.37 -6.36 14.41
C LYS A 44 0.91 -6.85 13.03
N PRO A 45 1.65 -6.53 11.95
CA PRO A 45 1.34 -7.09 10.66
C PRO A 45 1.48 -8.63 10.69
N PRO A 46 0.83 -9.36 9.77
CA PRO A 46 1.11 -10.77 9.56
C PRO A 46 2.60 -11.02 9.35
N VAL A 47 3.14 -12.06 9.99
CA VAL A 47 4.59 -12.37 10.04
C VAL A 47 5.17 -12.51 8.63
N GLU A 48 4.37 -13.01 7.70
CA GLU A 48 4.76 -13.20 6.30
C GLU A 48 5.03 -11.87 5.60
N LEU A 49 4.20 -10.85 5.86
CA LEU A 49 4.44 -9.50 5.35
C LEU A 49 5.61 -8.85 6.09
N GLU A 50 5.72 -9.04 7.41
CA GLU A 50 6.83 -8.49 8.20
C GLU A 50 8.20 -8.91 7.65
N LYS A 51 8.35 -10.18 7.26
CA LYS A 51 9.57 -10.72 6.63
C LYS A 51 9.88 -10.03 5.29
N LEU A 52 8.87 -9.71 4.48
CA LEU A 52 9.11 -8.99 3.21
C LEU A 52 9.69 -7.58 3.44
N PHE A 53 9.47 -6.98 4.60
CA PHE A 53 10.02 -5.66 4.97
C PHE A 53 11.38 -5.71 5.65
N ASP A 54 11.94 -6.90 5.93
CA ASP A 54 13.23 -7.00 6.65
C ASP A 54 14.45 -6.75 5.75
N GLY A 55 14.31 -6.93 4.43
CA GLY A 55 15.34 -6.72 3.41
C GLY A 55 16.54 -7.66 3.51
N ARG A 56 16.41 -8.81 4.19
CA ARG A 56 17.54 -9.71 4.48
C ARG A 56 17.75 -10.74 3.38
N ASP A 57 16.67 -11.30 2.85
CA ASP A 57 16.70 -12.30 1.79
C ASP A 57 16.56 -11.68 0.38
N HIS A 58 16.69 -12.52 -0.66
CA HIS A 58 16.60 -12.08 -2.05
C HIS A 58 15.20 -11.53 -2.39
N ASP A 59 14.15 -12.16 -1.86
CA ASP A 59 12.76 -11.86 -2.21
C ASP A 59 12.26 -10.60 -1.51
N SER A 60 12.64 -10.37 -0.26
CA SER A 60 12.40 -9.14 0.51
C SER A 60 13.11 -7.94 -0.11
N LYS A 61 14.35 -8.09 -0.58
CA LYS A 61 15.05 -7.01 -1.31
C LYS A 61 14.33 -6.66 -2.61
N HIS A 62 14.01 -7.66 -3.42
CA HIS A 62 13.27 -7.44 -4.65
C HIS A 62 11.87 -6.84 -4.38
N PHE A 63 11.20 -7.29 -3.31
CA PHE A 63 9.92 -6.73 -2.86
C PHE A 63 10.06 -5.25 -2.52
N LEU A 64 11.05 -4.86 -1.71
CA LEU A 64 11.27 -3.47 -1.31
C LEU A 64 11.59 -2.57 -2.51
N GLU A 65 12.43 -3.04 -3.44
CA GLU A 65 12.77 -2.32 -4.66
C GLU A 65 11.55 -2.11 -5.58
N ASN A 66 10.63 -3.09 -5.62
CA ASN A 66 9.49 -3.12 -6.52
C ASN A 66 8.13 -3.02 -5.81
N ILE A 67 8.11 -2.48 -4.58
CA ILE A 67 6.94 -2.53 -3.68
C ILE A 67 5.70 -1.90 -4.30
N ARG A 68 5.89 -0.85 -5.11
CA ARG A 68 4.80 -0.18 -5.84
C ARG A 68 4.14 -1.11 -6.85
N SER A 69 4.93 -1.91 -7.55
CA SER A 69 4.44 -2.89 -8.52
C SER A 69 3.69 -4.03 -7.84
N TYR A 70 4.21 -4.54 -6.70
CA TYR A 70 3.48 -5.52 -5.90
C TYR A 70 2.15 -4.95 -5.39
N ASN A 71 2.15 -3.75 -4.82
CA ASN A 71 0.91 -3.12 -4.33
C ASN A 71 -0.10 -2.89 -5.45
N ALA A 72 0.36 -2.42 -6.63
CA ALA A 72 -0.50 -2.24 -7.80
C ALA A 72 -1.06 -3.58 -8.29
N ALA A 73 -0.24 -4.64 -8.29
CA ALA A 73 -0.65 -5.98 -8.69
C ALA A 73 -1.74 -6.57 -7.80
N PHE A 74 -1.93 -6.08 -6.56
CA PHE A 74 -3.01 -6.46 -5.62
C PHE A 74 -4.05 -5.34 -5.39
N ALA A 75 -4.10 -4.33 -6.25
CA ALA A 75 -5.13 -3.30 -6.16
C ALA A 75 -6.50 -3.85 -6.58
N PHE A 76 -7.56 -3.42 -5.88
CA PHE A 76 -8.94 -3.76 -6.22
C PHE A 76 -9.53 -2.85 -7.30
N VAL A 77 -9.05 -1.62 -7.37
CA VAL A 77 -9.54 -0.61 -8.31
C VAL A 77 -8.35 0.07 -8.93
N SER A 78 -8.48 0.45 -10.20
CA SER A 78 -7.53 1.36 -10.81
C SER A 78 -7.87 2.80 -10.41
N ILE A 79 -6.87 3.66 -10.35
CA ILE A 79 -7.09 5.09 -10.20
C ILE A 79 -7.13 5.69 -11.59
N GLY A 80 -8.27 6.23 -11.97
CA GLY A 80 -8.39 7.04 -13.18
C GLY A 80 -8.00 8.47 -12.82
N LEU A 81 -6.93 8.96 -13.43
CA LEU A 81 -6.40 10.28 -13.17
C LEU A 81 -5.89 10.90 -14.48
N ASN A 82 -6.10 12.21 -14.63
CA ASN A 82 -5.54 12.98 -15.73
C ASN A 82 -4.25 13.66 -15.25
N VAL A 83 -3.10 13.06 -15.56
CA VAL A 83 -1.78 13.62 -15.21
C VAL A 83 -1.46 14.76 -16.16
N GLN A 84 -1.14 15.94 -15.63
CA GLN A 84 -0.42 16.94 -16.42
C GLN A 84 0.93 16.36 -16.86
N PRO A 85 1.38 16.60 -18.11
CA PRO A 85 2.66 16.11 -18.59
C PRO A 85 3.80 16.48 -17.65
N HIS A 86 4.84 15.64 -17.61
CA HIS A 86 6.01 15.90 -16.76
C HIS A 86 6.75 17.22 -17.09
N ASN A 87 6.46 17.80 -18.25
CA ASN A 87 6.98 19.07 -18.72
C ASN A 87 6.11 20.28 -18.34
N ASP A 88 5.20 20.14 -17.37
CA ASP A 88 4.46 21.28 -16.82
C ASP A 88 5.48 22.28 -16.23
N PRO A 89 5.60 23.51 -16.78
CA PRO A 89 6.59 24.49 -16.33
C PRO A 89 6.35 24.96 -14.88
N GLU A 90 5.18 24.69 -14.30
CA GLU A 90 4.90 24.95 -12.88
C GLU A 90 5.45 23.86 -11.95
N LEU A 91 5.82 22.67 -12.47
CA LEU A 91 6.38 21.60 -11.65
C LEU A 91 7.89 21.82 -11.48
N PRO A 92 8.43 21.71 -10.24
CA PRO A 92 9.87 21.78 -10.02
C PRO A 92 10.59 20.71 -10.83
N THR A 93 11.56 21.13 -11.65
CA THR A 93 12.42 20.22 -12.41
C THR A 93 13.50 19.56 -11.54
N THR A 94 13.72 20.09 -10.34
CA THR A 94 14.74 19.61 -9.40
C THR A 94 14.07 19.20 -8.08
N GLY A 95 14.37 17.99 -7.61
CA GLY A 95 13.79 17.42 -6.38
C GLY A 95 12.97 16.14 -6.62
N PRO A 96 12.26 15.64 -5.59
CA PRO A 96 11.41 14.45 -5.71
C PRO A 96 10.38 14.64 -6.82
N ARG A 97 10.13 13.61 -7.64
CA ARG A 97 9.15 13.69 -8.73
C ARG A 97 7.78 14.08 -8.18
N GLN A 98 7.26 15.19 -8.69
CA GLN A 98 5.91 15.66 -8.43
C GLN A 98 5.07 15.43 -9.70
N PHE A 99 3.80 15.12 -9.51
CA PHE A 99 2.81 15.11 -10.58
C PHE A 99 1.59 15.89 -10.11
N LYS A 100 0.97 16.63 -11.03
CA LYS A 100 -0.22 17.43 -10.77
C LYS A 100 -1.43 16.73 -11.40
N ILE A 101 -2.43 16.42 -10.56
CA ILE A 101 -3.72 15.92 -11.03
C ILE A 101 -4.60 17.13 -11.31
N LYS A 102 -5.20 17.19 -12.50
CA LYS A 102 -6.17 18.22 -12.85
C LYS A 102 -7.58 17.63 -12.81
N GLY A 103 -8.48 18.27 -12.06
CA GLY A 103 -9.87 17.84 -11.95
C GLY A 103 -10.09 16.80 -10.85
N GLU A 104 -11.00 15.88 -11.10
CA GLU A 104 -11.43 14.88 -10.12
C GLU A 104 -10.57 13.62 -10.18
N LEU A 105 -10.41 12.98 -9.02
CA LEU A 105 -9.86 11.64 -8.90
C LEU A 105 -11.02 10.66 -8.80
N TRP A 106 -11.08 9.69 -9.71
CA TRP A 106 -12.07 8.63 -9.67
C TRP A 106 -11.42 7.25 -9.54
N HIS A 107 -12.05 6.38 -8.78
CA HIS A 107 -11.70 4.96 -8.72
C HIS A 107 -12.45 4.21 -9.81
N ALA A 108 -11.72 3.70 -10.80
CA ALA A 108 -12.28 2.89 -11.86
C ALA A 108 -12.24 1.42 -11.44
N MET A 109 -13.38 0.93 -10.94
CA MET A 109 -13.58 -0.47 -10.53
C MET A 109 -13.69 -1.41 -11.75
N GLY A 110 -14.13 -0.90 -12.90
CA GLY A 110 -14.41 -1.71 -14.09
C GLY A 110 -15.66 -2.57 -13.93
N SER A 111 -15.89 -3.46 -14.89
CA SER A 111 -16.93 -4.48 -14.81
C SER A 111 -16.57 -5.55 -13.77
N LEU A 112 -17.59 -6.20 -13.20
CA LEU A 112 -17.38 -7.28 -12.23
C LEU A 112 -16.69 -8.50 -12.87
N LEU A 113 -17.05 -8.83 -14.11
CA LEU A 113 -16.43 -9.90 -14.89
C LEU A 113 -15.62 -9.32 -16.05
N PRO A 114 -14.56 -10.00 -16.49
CA PRO A 114 -13.82 -9.59 -17.69
C PRO A 114 -14.75 -9.63 -18.92
N GLU A 115 -14.56 -8.68 -19.83
CA GLU A 115 -15.20 -8.72 -21.14
C GLU A 115 -14.71 -9.94 -21.94
N VAL A 116 -15.53 -10.42 -22.87
CA VAL A 116 -15.21 -11.58 -23.70
C VAL A 116 -13.87 -11.38 -24.41
N GLY A 117 -12.95 -12.32 -24.21
CA GLY A 117 -11.60 -12.30 -24.80
C GLY A 117 -10.59 -11.40 -24.08
N LYS A 118 -10.96 -10.74 -22.97
CA LYS A 118 -10.03 -9.98 -22.13
C LYS A 118 -9.62 -10.76 -20.90
N ASN A 119 -8.39 -10.51 -20.44
CA ASN A 119 -7.88 -11.07 -19.20
C ASN A 119 -8.47 -10.34 -17.98
N PRO A 120 -8.70 -11.05 -16.85
CA PRO A 120 -9.19 -10.41 -15.64
C PRO A 120 -8.15 -9.47 -15.04
N VAL A 121 -8.62 -8.34 -14.51
CA VAL A 121 -7.81 -7.29 -13.89
C VAL A 121 -8.45 -6.78 -12.60
N TYR A 122 -7.64 -6.23 -11.69
CA TYR A 122 -8.08 -5.61 -10.44
C TYR A 122 -9.05 -6.48 -9.62
N ALA A 123 -10.24 -5.98 -9.27
CA ALA A 123 -11.29 -6.67 -8.53
C ALA A 123 -11.66 -8.05 -9.12
N GLN A 124 -11.63 -8.19 -10.44
CA GLN A 124 -12.01 -9.43 -11.16
C GLN A 124 -11.11 -10.61 -10.75
N LEU A 125 -9.86 -10.32 -10.35
CA LEU A 125 -8.90 -11.34 -9.89
C LEU A 125 -9.20 -11.89 -8.51
N TYR A 126 -10.19 -11.33 -7.79
CA TYR A 126 -10.64 -11.86 -6.50
C TYR A 126 -11.86 -12.77 -6.63
N ILE A 127 -12.48 -12.82 -7.80
CA ILE A 127 -13.67 -13.64 -8.11
C ILE A 127 -13.27 -15.02 -8.62
N VAL A 128 -12.19 -15.10 -9.41
CA VAL A 128 -11.69 -16.37 -9.95
C VAL A 128 -10.92 -17.19 -8.90
N ALA A 129 -10.71 -18.47 -9.20
CA ALA A 129 -9.95 -19.38 -8.35
C ALA A 129 -8.56 -18.82 -8.00
N PRO A 130 -8.04 -19.03 -6.78
CA PRO A 130 -6.78 -18.45 -6.31
C PRO A 130 -5.59 -18.67 -7.24
N GLU A 131 -5.44 -19.88 -7.77
CA GLU A 131 -4.32 -20.21 -8.63
C GLU A 131 -4.41 -19.52 -10.00
N THR A 132 -5.61 -19.43 -10.56
CA THR A 132 -5.85 -18.67 -11.79
C THR A 132 -5.57 -17.18 -11.58
N ALA A 133 -5.99 -16.63 -10.44
CA ALA A 133 -5.71 -15.24 -10.09
C ALA A 133 -4.21 -14.97 -9.98
N LEU A 134 -3.45 -15.86 -9.33
CA LEU A 134 -2.01 -15.71 -9.19
C LEU A 134 -1.31 -15.72 -10.57
N GLN A 135 -1.62 -16.71 -11.41
CA GLN A 135 -1.06 -16.82 -12.75
C GLN A 135 -1.37 -15.58 -13.59
N GLN A 136 -2.60 -15.09 -13.51
CA GLN A 136 -2.98 -13.88 -14.22
C GLN A 136 -2.25 -12.64 -13.68
N ARG A 137 -2.06 -12.53 -12.36
CA ARG A 137 -1.27 -11.42 -11.79
C ARG A 137 0.19 -11.47 -12.26
N LEU A 138 0.81 -12.65 -12.35
CA LEU A 138 2.16 -12.80 -12.89
C LEU A 138 2.20 -12.38 -14.37
N ALA A 139 1.27 -12.86 -15.18
CA ALA A 139 1.18 -12.51 -16.60
C ALA A 139 0.97 -10.99 -16.81
N ASN A 140 0.04 -10.38 -16.07
CA ASN A 140 -0.26 -8.95 -16.16
C ASN A 140 0.94 -8.07 -15.73
N ASN A 141 1.85 -8.62 -14.91
CA ASN A 141 3.01 -7.90 -14.36
C ASN A 141 4.36 -8.42 -14.89
N ALA A 142 4.38 -9.17 -15.99
CA ALA A 142 5.61 -9.77 -16.54
C ALA A 142 6.68 -8.73 -16.92
N GLN A 143 6.28 -7.52 -17.28
CA GLN A 143 7.18 -6.41 -17.64
C GLN A 143 7.55 -5.51 -16.44
N HIS A 144 6.99 -5.77 -15.25
CA HIS A 144 7.33 -5.03 -14.04
C HIS A 144 8.62 -5.59 -13.41
N GLY A 145 9.01 -5.15 -12.22
CA GLY A 145 10.21 -5.69 -11.57
C GLY A 145 11.52 -5.28 -12.27
N ASN A 146 11.63 -4.04 -12.75
CA ASN A 146 12.76 -3.62 -13.60
C ASN A 146 12.96 -4.50 -14.86
N GLY A 147 11.87 -5.09 -15.39
CA GLY A 147 11.89 -5.92 -16.60
C GLY A 147 12.09 -7.42 -16.35
N THR A 148 12.24 -7.87 -15.10
CA THR A 148 12.37 -9.30 -14.76
C THR A 148 11.05 -9.95 -14.32
N GLY A 149 9.98 -9.17 -14.22
CA GLY A 149 8.71 -9.61 -13.64
C GLY A 149 8.72 -9.61 -12.12
N LEU A 150 7.55 -9.84 -11.52
CA LEU A 150 7.41 -9.99 -10.07
C LEU A 150 7.70 -11.43 -9.65
N HIS A 151 8.35 -11.62 -8.50
CA HIS A 151 8.68 -12.94 -7.98
C HIS A 151 7.41 -13.70 -7.55
N GLN A 152 7.22 -14.89 -8.11
CA GLN A 152 6.09 -15.76 -7.78
C GLN A 152 5.98 -16.09 -6.28
N PRO A 153 7.07 -16.43 -5.54
CA PRO A 153 6.98 -16.71 -4.10
C PRO A 153 6.42 -15.53 -3.30
N VAL A 154 6.81 -14.30 -3.66
CA VAL A 154 6.32 -13.07 -3.02
C VAL A 154 4.85 -12.84 -3.35
N MET A 155 4.46 -12.99 -4.62
CA MET A 155 3.07 -12.88 -5.05
C MET A 155 2.16 -13.89 -4.32
N GLN A 156 2.61 -15.15 -4.19
CA GLN A 156 1.89 -16.17 -3.44
C GLN A 156 1.73 -15.77 -1.98
N THR A 157 2.83 -15.35 -1.34
CA THR A 157 2.84 -14.93 0.07
C THR A 157 1.84 -13.81 0.34
N ILE A 158 1.82 -12.78 -0.52
CA ILE A 158 0.87 -11.66 -0.41
C ILE A 158 -0.56 -12.14 -0.65
N SER A 159 -0.80 -12.97 -1.67
CA SER A 159 -2.13 -13.53 -1.98
C SER A 159 -2.71 -14.29 -0.80
N ASP A 160 -1.95 -15.21 -0.21
CA ASP A 160 -2.39 -16.04 0.91
C ASP A 160 -2.59 -15.23 2.19
N CYS A 161 -1.71 -14.25 2.42
CA CYS A 161 -1.86 -13.33 3.53
C CYS A 161 -3.12 -12.48 3.40
N LEU A 162 -3.38 -11.91 2.23
CA LEU A 162 -4.57 -11.10 2.00
C LEU A 162 -5.83 -11.94 2.13
N ARG A 163 -5.90 -13.14 1.54
CA ARG A 163 -7.08 -14.00 1.63
C ARG A 163 -7.43 -14.40 3.06
N ARG A 164 -6.42 -14.59 3.94
CA ARG A 164 -6.64 -14.92 5.36
C ARG A 164 -7.06 -13.75 6.23
N ASN A 165 -6.67 -12.51 5.88
CA ASN A 165 -6.76 -11.36 6.79
C ASN A 165 -7.65 -10.23 6.26
N ASN A 166 -7.94 -10.19 4.96
CA ASN A 166 -8.67 -9.11 4.32
C ASN A 166 -10.14 -9.49 4.08
N ARG A 167 -11.01 -9.08 5.02
CA ARG A 167 -12.47 -9.23 4.95
C ARG A 167 -13.13 -8.75 3.66
N TRP A 168 -12.49 -7.85 2.90
CA TRP A 168 -13.06 -7.38 1.63
C TRP A 168 -12.94 -8.43 0.55
N ILE A 169 -11.91 -9.28 0.57
CA ILE A 169 -11.75 -10.34 -0.42
C ILE A 169 -12.91 -11.33 -0.36
N GLU A 170 -13.40 -11.65 0.84
CA GLU A 170 -14.54 -12.54 1.04
C GLU A 170 -15.79 -12.03 0.33
N LEU A 171 -16.04 -10.71 0.37
CA LEU A 171 -17.18 -10.10 -0.31
C LEU A 171 -17.13 -10.26 -1.84
N TYR A 172 -15.92 -10.20 -2.44
CA TYR A 172 -15.77 -10.41 -3.88
C TYR A 172 -15.88 -11.88 -4.28
N GLN A 173 -15.50 -12.81 -3.39
CA GLN A 173 -15.69 -14.24 -3.64
C GLN A 173 -17.18 -14.59 -3.66
N SER A 174 -17.99 -14.01 -2.77
CA SER A 174 -19.44 -14.21 -2.76
C SER A 174 -20.18 -13.52 -3.91
N ALA A 175 -19.55 -12.59 -4.63
CA ALA A 175 -20.21 -11.82 -5.69
C ALA A 175 -20.44 -12.59 -7.00
N TYR A 176 -19.95 -13.84 -7.09
CA TYR A 176 -20.19 -14.73 -8.22
C TYR A 176 -21.49 -15.54 -8.09
N GLU A 177 -22.08 -15.61 -6.88
CA GLU A 177 -23.35 -16.27 -6.60
C GLU A 177 -24.55 -15.37 -6.88
#